data_AF-A0A967WDW6-F1
#
_entry.id   AF-A0A967WDW6-F1
#
_cell.length_a   1.000
_cell.length_b   1.000
_cell.length_c   1.000
_cell.angle_alpha   90.00
_cell.angle_beta   90.00
_cell.angle_gamma   90.00
#
_symmetry.space_group_name_H-M   'P 1'
#
loop_
_entity.id
_entity.type
_entity.pdbx_description
1 polymer ?
#
loop_
_entity_poly.entity_id
_entity_poly.type
_entity_poly.pdbx_seq_one_letter_code
_entity_poly.pdbx_strand_id
1 'polypeptide(L)'
;MDMLGGLTPSEFLRDYWQKKPLVIRQAFPGFQCPVSPDELAGLACEQGVESRIVIENDKGKPWQLHNGPFTPDRFSDLPEQDWTLLVQG
;
A
#
# COMPACT_ATOMS: atom_id res chain seq x y z
N MET A 1 13.30 -19.90 1.18
CA MET A 1 12.07 -19.14 0.86
C MET A 1 12.14 -18.84 -0.62
N ASP A 2 11.38 -19.56 -1.45
CA ASP A 2 11.40 -19.38 -2.91
C ASP A 2 10.38 -18.31 -3.30
N MET A 3 10.85 -17.06 -3.39
CA MET A 3 10.01 -15.91 -3.73
C MET A 3 9.76 -15.78 -5.23
N LEU A 4 10.50 -16.53 -6.05
CA LEU A 4 10.52 -16.36 -7.49
C LEU A 4 9.71 -17.43 -8.23
N GLY A 5 8.93 -18.23 -7.50
CA GLY A 5 7.98 -19.19 -8.06
C GLY A 5 8.66 -20.27 -8.90
N GLY A 6 9.79 -20.80 -8.43
CA GLY A 6 10.58 -21.81 -9.12
C GLY A 6 11.61 -21.26 -10.11
N LEU A 7 11.64 -19.94 -10.36
CA LEU A 7 12.71 -19.31 -11.13
C LEU A 7 13.96 -19.15 -10.27
N THR A 8 15.12 -19.37 -10.87
CA THR A 8 16.36 -18.93 -10.26
C THR A 8 16.48 -17.40 -10.32
N PRO A 9 17.21 -16.76 -9.40
CA PRO A 9 17.51 -15.33 -9.50
C PRO A 9 18.15 -14.94 -10.84
N SER A 10 19.00 -15.80 -11.40
CA SER A 10 19.64 -15.58 -12.70
C SER A 10 18.64 -15.54 -13.85
N GLU A 11 17.67 -16.46 -13.88
CA GLU A 11 16.60 -16.45 -14.88
C GLU A 11 15.71 -15.21 -14.74
N PHE A 12 15.35 -14.85 -13.50
CA PHE A 12 14.57 -13.65 -13.22
C PHE A 12 15.25 -12.38 -13.71
N LEU A 13 16.54 -12.19 -13.38
CA LEU A 13 17.32 -11.02 -13.79
C LEU A 13 17.55 -10.97 -15.30
N ARG A 14 17.77 -12.13 -15.94
CA ARG A 14 17.98 -12.21 -17.39
C ARG A 14 16.69 -11.92 -18.16
N ASP A 15 15.54 -12.45 -17.74
CA ASP A 15 14.36 -12.48 -18.60
C ASP A 15 13.27 -11.46 -18.21
N TYR A 16 13.25 -10.98 -16.96
CA TYR A 16 12.14 -10.17 -16.42
C TYR A 16 12.55 -8.84 -15.83
N TRP A 17 13.60 -8.79 -15.01
CA TRP A 17 13.99 -7.58 -14.29
C TRP A 17 14.24 -6.39 -15.24
N GLN A 18 13.52 -5.29 -15.01
CA GLN A 18 13.53 -4.07 -15.85
C GLN A 18 13.21 -4.31 -17.34
N LYS A 19 12.53 -5.41 -17.68
CA LYS A 19 12.19 -5.77 -19.07
C LYS A 19 10.69 -5.95 -19.28
N LYS A 20 10.05 -6.74 -18.43
CA LYS A 20 8.60 -7.02 -18.54
C LYS A 20 7.98 -7.37 -17.20
N PRO A 21 6.68 -7.06 -16.99
CA PRO A 21 5.96 -7.48 -15.80
C PRO A 21 5.91 -9.01 -15.66
N LEU A 22 5.89 -9.49 -14.41
CA LEU A 22 5.72 -10.89 -14.05
C LEU A 22 4.82 -11.00 -12.82
N VAL A 23 3.81 -11.86 -12.87
CA VAL A 23 2.97 -12.20 -11.71
C VAL A 23 3.40 -13.56 -11.18
N ILE A 24 3.91 -13.58 -9.94
CA ILE A 24 4.33 -14.81 -9.26
C ILE A 24 3.24 -15.20 -8.27
N ARG A 25 2.43 -16.19 -8.63
CA ARG A 25 1.33 -16.66 -7.79
C ARG A 25 1.90 -17.39 -6.58
N GLN A 26 1.38 -17.06 -5.38
CA GLN A 26 1.84 -17.65 -4.12
C GLN A 26 3.36 -17.53 -3.90
N ALA A 27 3.97 -16.39 -4.27
CA ALA A 27 5.38 -16.10 -3.96
C ALA A 27 5.70 -16.22 -2.47
N PHE A 28 4.71 -15.93 -1.62
CA PHE A 28 4.77 -16.09 -0.17
C PHE A 28 3.54 -16.89 0.31
N PRO A 29 3.59 -18.23 0.30
CA PRO A 29 2.48 -19.05 0.76
C PRO A 29 2.15 -18.74 2.23
N GLY A 30 0.88 -18.49 2.53
CA GLY A 30 0.42 -18.17 3.89
C GLY A 30 0.88 -16.81 4.42
N PHE A 31 1.21 -15.85 3.54
CA PHE A 31 1.57 -14.50 3.95
C PHE A 31 0.50 -13.87 4.84
N GLN A 32 0.93 -13.32 5.97
CA GLN A 32 0.14 -12.48 6.85
C GLN A 32 0.81 -11.11 6.90
N CYS A 33 0.02 -10.05 6.81
CA CYS A 33 0.56 -8.70 6.93
C CYS A 33 1.13 -8.51 8.34
N PRO A 34 2.39 -8.06 8.49
CA PRO A 34 2.99 -7.85 9.81
C PRO A 34 2.42 -6.62 10.54
N VAL A 35 1.59 -5.82 9.87
CA VAL A 35 1.01 -4.58 10.38
C VAL A 35 -0.49 -4.61 10.12
N SER A 36 -1.28 -4.31 11.14
CA SER A 36 -2.74 -4.19 11.05
C SER A 36 -3.16 -2.84 10.46
N PRO A 37 -4.41 -2.71 9.96
CA PRO A 37 -4.91 -1.42 9.48
C PRO A 37 -4.87 -0.31 10.54
N ASP A 38 -5.18 -0.61 11.80
CA ASP A 38 -5.19 0.36 12.90
C ASP A 38 -3.79 0.86 13.24
N GLU A 39 -2.79 -0.05 13.25
CA GLU A 39 -1.39 0.32 13.43
C GLU A 39 -0.89 1.21 12.29
N LEU A 40 -1.28 0.90 11.04
CA LEU A 40 -0.91 1.72 9.88
C LEU A 40 -1.55 3.12 9.91
N ALA A 41 -2.80 3.22 10.35
CA ALA A 41 -3.48 4.51 10.57
C ALA A 41 -2.82 5.31 11.70
N GLY A 42 -2.36 4.62 12.77
CA GLY A 42 -1.58 5.22 13.84
C GLY A 42 -0.27 5.84 13.34
N LEU A 43 0.49 5.10 12.53
CA LEU A 43 1.73 5.60 11.91
C LEU A 43 1.49 6.84 11.06
N ALA A 44 0.38 6.90 10.32
CA ALA A 44 0.03 8.04 9.50
C ALA A 44 -0.31 9.32 10.29
N CYS A 45 -0.45 9.23 11.63
CA CYS A 45 -0.62 10.38 12.51
C CYS A 45 0.71 10.96 13.02
N GLU A 46 1.83 10.26 12.81
CA GLU A 46 3.14 10.69 13.29
C GLU A 46 3.76 11.79 12.43
N GLN A 47 4.29 12.84 13.05
CA GLN A 47 4.78 14.04 12.36
C GLN A 47 5.93 13.78 11.37
N GLY A 48 6.70 12.71 11.57
CA GLY A 48 7.84 12.34 10.71
C GLY A 48 7.48 11.37 9.59
N VAL A 49 6.22 10.94 9.50
CA VAL A 49 5.79 9.91 8.56
C VAL A 49 5.06 10.57 7.40
N GLU A 50 5.58 10.38 6.18
CA GLU A 50 4.90 10.84 4.98
C GLU A 50 3.74 9.89 4.67
N SER A 51 2.52 10.42 4.71
CA SER A 51 1.31 9.67 4.41
C SER A 51 0.34 10.46 3.54
N ARG A 52 -0.53 9.75 2.83
CA ARG A 52 -1.56 10.35 1.99
C ARG A 52 -2.82 9.50 1.93
N ILE A 53 -3.96 10.15 1.88
CA ILE A 53 -5.27 9.53 1.60
C ILE A 53 -5.71 9.98 0.21
N VAL A 54 -6.04 9.02 -0.64
CA VAL A 54 -6.65 9.26 -1.96
C VAL A 54 -8.10 8.83 -1.89
N ILE A 55 -9.02 9.73 -2.22
CA ILE A 55 -10.48 9.47 -2.24
C ILE A 55 -10.97 9.62 -3.69
N GLU A 56 -11.64 8.60 -4.22
CA GLU A 56 -12.14 8.61 -5.60
C GLU A 56 -13.21 9.69 -5.80
N ASN A 57 -14.13 9.84 -4.85
CA ASN A 57 -15.16 10.88 -4.85
C ASN A 57 -15.39 11.42 -3.44
N ASP A 58 -14.87 12.61 -3.16
CA ASP A 58 -15.12 13.33 -1.91
C ASP A 58 -16.22 14.37 -2.14
N LYS A 59 -17.46 14.03 -1.75
CA LYS A 59 -18.61 14.94 -1.76
C LYS A 59 -18.84 15.61 -3.12
N GLY A 60 -18.72 14.84 -4.20
CA GLY A 60 -18.91 15.30 -5.59
C GLY A 60 -17.62 15.81 -6.25
N LYS A 61 -16.49 15.81 -5.53
CA LYS A 61 -15.18 16.15 -6.09
C LYS A 61 -14.39 14.87 -6.37
N PRO A 62 -14.08 14.57 -7.64
CA PRO A 62 -13.34 13.36 -7.97
C PRO A 62 -11.86 13.47 -7.58
N TRP A 63 -11.24 12.34 -7.24
CA TRP A 63 -9.79 12.16 -7.02
C TRP A 63 -9.15 13.19 -6.09
N GLN A 64 -9.65 13.27 -4.86
CA GLN A 64 -9.06 14.16 -3.85
C GLN A 64 -7.87 13.49 -3.16
N LEU A 65 -6.78 14.25 -3.03
CA LEU A 65 -5.57 13.86 -2.32
C LEU A 65 -5.45 14.70 -1.04
N HIS A 66 -5.32 14.02 0.09
CA HIS A 66 -5.03 14.63 1.38
C HIS A 66 -3.66 14.14 1.86
N ASN A 67 -2.78 15.06 2.25
CA ASN A 67 -1.48 14.71 2.80
C ASN A 67 -1.51 14.74 4.32
N GLY A 68 -0.81 13.82 4.95
CA GLY A 68 -0.61 13.78 6.39
C GLY A 68 0.46 14.78 6.87
N PRO A 69 0.85 14.70 8.15
CA PRO A 69 0.33 13.77 9.15
C PRO A 69 -1.16 14.02 9.44
N PHE A 70 -1.91 12.96 9.73
CA PHE A 70 -3.34 13.06 10.03
C PHE A 70 -3.61 13.17 11.53
N THR A 71 -4.82 13.61 11.86
CA THR A 71 -5.38 13.41 13.20
C THR A 71 -6.21 12.13 13.22
N PRO A 72 -6.37 11.46 14.37
CA PRO A 72 -7.22 10.27 14.46
C PRO A 72 -8.65 10.51 13.96
N ASP A 73 -9.23 11.68 14.22
CA ASP A 73 -10.58 12.06 13.77
C ASP A 73 -10.73 12.02 12.25
N ARG A 74 -9.63 12.21 11.48
CA ARG A 74 -9.68 12.16 10.02
C ARG A 74 -10.20 10.82 9.51
N PHE A 75 -9.88 9.72 10.20
CA PHE A 75 -10.29 8.37 9.80
C PHE A 75 -11.77 8.10 10.09
N SER A 76 -12.35 8.77 11.08
CA SER A 76 -13.79 8.69 11.37
C SER A 76 -14.64 9.43 10.32
N ASP A 77 -14.06 10.41 9.63
CA ASP A 77 -14.74 11.20 8.59
C ASP A 77 -14.67 10.58 7.18
N LEU A 78 -13.99 9.44 7.02
CA LEU A 78 -13.84 8.79 5.71
C LEU A 78 -15.13 8.06 5.31
N PRO A 79 -15.45 8.00 4.01
CA PRO A 79 -16.55 7.17 3.53
C PRO A 79 -16.26 5.69 3.77
N GLU A 80 -17.29 4.85 3.71
CA GLU A 80 -17.18 3.40 3.92
C GLU A 80 -16.27 2.71 2.88
N GLN A 81 -16.16 3.27 1.67
CA GLN A 81 -15.45 2.69 0.53
C GLN A 81 -14.83 3.78 -0.37
N ASP A 82 -14.12 3.36 -1.41
CA ASP A 82 -13.60 4.21 -2.50
C ASP A 82 -12.53 5.23 -2.06
N TRP A 83 -11.70 4.83 -1.09
CA TRP A 83 -10.50 5.55 -0.69
C TRP A 83 -9.35 4.59 -0.35
N THR A 84 -8.13 5.12 -0.23
CA THR A 84 -6.94 4.36 0.19
C THR A 84 -5.98 5.23 0.98
N LEU A 85 -5.43 4.70 2.07
CA LEU A 85 -4.29 5.26 2.79
C LEU A 85 -2.99 4.68 2.24
N LEU A 86 -2.02 5.55 1.97
CA LEU A 86 -0.64 5.18 1.67
C LEU A 86 0.28 5.81 2.71
N VAL A 87 1.23 5.03 3.22
CA VAL A 87 2.24 5.45 4.21
C VAL A 87 3.61 5.13 3.64
N GLN A 88 4.56 6.06 3.74
CA GLN A 88 5.93 5.95 3.24
C GLN A 88 6.93 5.86 4.40
N GLY A 89 8.06 5.22 4.13
CA GLY A 89 9.21 5.10 5.02
C GLY A 89 10.50 4.91 4.24
#